data_AF-A0A845SJ27-F1
#
_entry.id   AF-A0A845SJ27-F1
#
_cell.length_a   1.000
_cell.length_b   1.000
_cell.length_c   1.000
_cell.angle_alpha   90.00
_cell.angle_beta   90.00
_cell.angle_gamma   90.00
#
_symmetry.space_group_name_H-M   'P 1'
#
loop_
_entity.id
_entity.type
_entity.pdbx_description
1 polymer ?
#
loop_
_entity_poly.entity_id
_entity_poly.type
_entity_poly.pdbx_seq_one_letter_code
_entity_poly.pdbx_strand_id
1 'polypeptide(L)'
;MPRPRWGKILLLTGALAIAACSSHYEGKECTGKVRSLAGQPLGTVQALILDKFTSFQVRLPEKEIDSGTLFSADHTKYVPSAVTQEGLLAQRLSDNRFSIINAPQDQWISYTCP
;
A
#
# COMPACT_ATOMS: atom_id res chain seq x y z
N MET A 1 29.79 -33.30 36.11
CA MET A 1 28.59 -32.52 35.74
C MET A 1 28.94 -31.60 34.58
N PRO A 2 28.38 -31.78 33.36
CA PRO A 2 28.72 -30.95 32.21
C PRO A 2 27.93 -29.63 32.23
N ARG A 3 28.60 -28.50 32.00
CA ARG A 3 27.99 -27.17 31.89
C ARG A 3 27.29 -27.03 30.52
N PRO A 4 26.02 -26.62 30.46
CA PRO A 4 25.31 -26.50 29.19
C PRO A 4 25.84 -25.29 28.38
N ARG A 5 26.18 -25.51 27.10
CA ARG A 5 26.65 -24.47 26.14
C ARG A 5 25.51 -23.53 25.75
N TRP A 6 25.10 -22.63 26.65
CA TRP A 6 23.98 -21.69 26.44
C TRP A 6 24.21 -20.63 25.35
N GLY A 7 25.47 -20.27 25.06
CA GLY A 7 25.78 -19.22 24.09
C GLY A 7 25.35 -19.53 22.64
N LYS A 8 25.29 -20.82 22.26
CA LYS A 8 24.89 -21.20 20.90
C LYS A 8 23.37 -21.18 20.69
N ILE A 9 22.60 -21.48 21.74
CA ILE A 9 21.13 -21.51 21.68
C ILE A 9 20.58 -20.08 21.60
N LEU A 10 21.19 -19.13 22.34
CA LEU A 10 20.76 -17.73 22.36
C LEU A 10 20.96 -17.01 21.00
N LEU A 11 22.01 -17.38 20.25
CA LEU A 11 22.28 -16.82 18.92
C LEU A 11 21.30 -17.33 17.86
N LEU A 12 20.88 -18.60 17.97
CA LEU A 12 19.93 -19.21 17.04
C LEU A 12 18.51 -18.65 17.21
N THR A 13 18.06 -18.40 18.44
CA THR A 13 16.76 -17.73 18.69
C THR A 13 16.77 -16.26 18.28
N GLY A 14 17.88 -15.56 18.46
CA GLY A 14 18.04 -14.17 18.00
C GLY A 14 17.88 -14.04 16.49
N ALA A 15 18.48 -14.94 15.70
CA ALA A 15 18.41 -14.89 14.24
C ALA A 15 17.02 -15.21 13.67
N LEU A 16 16.27 -16.14 14.29
CA LEU A 16 14.90 -16.46 13.86
C LEU A 16 13.92 -15.29 14.08
N ALA A 17 14.11 -14.48 15.11
CA ALA A 17 13.23 -13.35 15.41
C ALA A 17 13.31 -12.24 14.33
N ILE A 18 14.46 -12.08 13.67
CA ILE A 18 14.67 -11.00 12.66
C ILE A 18 14.11 -11.40 11.29
N ALA A 19 14.11 -12.69 10.95
CA ALA A 19 13.58 -13.18 9.68
C ALA A 19 12.03 -13.10 9.60
N ALA A 20 11.34 -13.10 10.74
CA ALA A 20 9.88 -12.99 10.79
C ALA A 20 9.35 -11.56 10.53
N CYS A 21 10.22 -10.54 10.49
CA CYS A 21 9.82 -9.16 10.16
C CYS A 21 9.87 -8.85 8.65
N SER A 22 10.40 -9.73 7.80
CA SER A 22 10.33 -9.53 6.34
C SER A 22 8.99 -10.04 5.82
N SER A 23 7.91 -9.31 6.06
CA SER A 23 6.62 -9.57 5.40
C SER A 23 6.78 -9.33 3.91
N HIS A 24 6.77 -10.40 3.11
CA HIS A 24 6.70 -10.28 1.66
C HIS A 24 5.30 -9.77 1.31
N TYR A 25 5.20 -8.52 0.85
CA TYR A 25 3.92 -7.97 0.42
C TYR A 25 3.62 -8.51 -0.98
N GLU A 26 2.65 -9.41 -1.08
CA GLU A 26 2.16 -9.89 -2.37
C GLU A 26 1.27 -8.82 -3.01
N GLY A 27 1.59 -8.46 -4.25
CA GLY A 27 0.76 -7.56 -5.03
C GLY A 27 -0.54 -8.25 -5.45
N LYS A 28 -1.65 -7.51 -5.44
CA LYS A 28 -2.95 -7.98 -5.94
C LYS A 28 -3.31 -7.27 -7.24
N GLU A 29 -3.81 -8.02 -8.21
CA GLU A 29 -4.41 -7.45 -9.41
C GLU A 29 -5.77 -6.82 -9.06
N CYS A 30 -5.90 -5.53 -9.33
CA CYS A 30 -7.07 -4.74 -8.93
C CYS A 30 -7.65 -4.02 -10.14
N THR A 31 -8.98 -3.89 -10.15
CA THR A 31 -9.66 -3.10 -11.19
C THR A 31 -9.83 -1.66 -10.70
N GLY A 32 -9.26 -0.72 -11.45
CA GLY A 32 -9.41 0.72 -11.25
C GLY A 32 -10.54 1.27 -12.09
N LYS A 33 -11.55 1.91 -11.47
CA LYS A 33 -12.55 2.71 -12.19
C LYS A 33 -12.05 4.15 -12.28
N VAL A 34 -11.92 4.67 -13.49
CA VAL A 34 -11.49 6.06 -13.76
C VAL A 34 -12.72 6.93 -13.94
N ARG A 35 -12.78 8.03 -13.20
CA ARG A 35 -13.85 9.03 -13.29
C ARG A 35 -13.25 10.43 -13.31
N SER A 36 -14.01 11.41 -13.79
CA SER A 36 -13.70 12.81 -13.51
C SER A 36 -13.89 13.13 -12.03
N LEU A 37 -13.38 14.27 -11.57
CA LEU A 37 -13.64 14.73 -10.20
C LEU A 37 -15.13 15.04 -9.97
N ALA A 38 -15.86 15.38 -11.03
CA ALA A 38 -17.31 15.51 -11.03
C ALA A 38 -18.05 14.15 -11.08
N GLY A 39 -17.33 13.03 -11.19
CA GLY A 39 -17.88 11.68 -11.14
C GLY A 39 -18.28 11.07 -12.48
N GLN A 40 -18.03 11.75 -13.61
CA GLN A 40 -18.31 11.19 -14.94
C GLN A 40 -17.38 10.00 -15.22
N PRO A 41 -17.88 8.86 -15.71
CA PRO A 41 -17.02 7.71 -16.02
C PRO A 41 -16.11 8.01 -17.22
N LEU A 42 -14.81 7.77 -17.05
CA LEU A 42 -13.79 7.94 -18.10
C LEU A 42 -13.23 6.61 -18.60
N GLY A 43 -13.41 5.53 -17.83
CA GLY A 43 -13.01 4.19 -18.24
C GLY A 43 -12.63 3.29 -17.06
N THR A 44 -11.87 2.24 -17.37
CA THR A 44 -11.31 1.30 -16.38
C THR A 44 -9.87 0.99 -16.71
N VAL A 45 -9.07 0.70 -15.69
CA VAL A 45 -7.67 0.30 -15.81
C VAL A 45 -7.39 -0.89 -14.90
N GLN A 46 -6.36 -1.67 -15.23
CA GLN A 46 -5.87 -2.78 -14.42
C GLN A 46 -4.55 -2.34 -13.81
N ALA A 47 -4.38 -2.62 -12.52
CA ALA A 47 -3.15 -2.28 -11.80
C ALA A 47 -2.86 -3.33 -10.75
N LEU A 48 -1.57 -3.61 -10.57
CA LEU A 48 -1.07 -4.39 -9.45
C LEU A 48 -0.89 -3.45 -8.26
N ILE A 49 -1.63 -3.69 -7.18
CA ILE A 49 -1.51 -2.95 -5.92
C ILE A 49 -0.65 -3.74 -4.95
N LEU A 50 0.46 -3.15 -4.51
CA LEU A 50 1.27 -3.67 -3.41
C LEU A 50 0.92 -2.87 -2.15
N ASP A 51 0.09 -3.45 -1.29
CA ASP A 51 -0.31 -2.83 -0.03
C ASP A 51 0.74 -3.12 1.05
N LYS A 52 1.35 -2.07 1.61
CA LYS A 52 2.33 -2.13 2.69
C LYS A 52 1.70 -1.61 3.98
N PHE A 53 2.36 -1.81 5.12
CA PHE A 53 1.82 -1.37 6.42
C PHE A 53 1.38 0.11 6.45
N THR A 54 2.26 1.04 6.07
CA THR A 54 1.98 2.49 6.09
C THR A 54 1.88 3.16 4.71
N SER A 55 1.97 2.39 3.63
CA SER A 55 1.92 2.92 2.25
C SER A 55 1.41 1.87 1.28
N PHE A 56 1.11 2.24 0.05
CA PHE A 56 0.86 1.29 -1.03
C PHE A 56 1.51 1.78 -2.32
N GLN A 57 1.74 0.85 -3.23
CA GLN A 57 2.20 1.16 -4.58
C GLN A 57 1.15 0.72 -5.60
N VAL A 58 0.94 1.55 -6.61
CA VAL A 58 0.13 1.24 -7.78
C VAL A 58 1.07 1.02 -8.96
N ARG A 59 1.10 -0.19 -9.50
CA ARG A 59 1.85 -0.52 -10.71
C ARG A 59 0.92 -0.66 -11.90
N LEU A 60 1.05 0.27 -12.83
CA LEU A 60 0.46 0.27 -14.16
C LEU A 60 1.52 -0.19 -15.17
N PRO A 61 1.14 -0.59 -16.40
CA PRO A 61 2.10 -1.07 -17.40
C PRO A 61 3.29 -0.13 -17.68
N GLU A 62 3.06 1.18 -17.64
CA GLU A 62 4.07 2.20 -17.98
C GLU A 62 4.47 3.09 -16.80
N LYS A 63 3.86 2.90 -15.61
CA LYS A 63 4.02 3.82 -14.49
C LYS A 63 3.86 3.11 -13.15
N GLU A 64 4.73 3.47 -12.21
CA GLU A 64 4.56 3.16 -10.79
C GLU A 64 4.19 4.45 -10.04
N ILE A 65 3.29 4.34 -9.07
CA ILE A 65 2.91 5.43 -8.17
C ILE A 65 3.10 4.92 -6.74
N ASP A 66 3.97 5.56 -5.97
CA ASP A 66 4.09 5.31 -4.53
C ASP A 66 3.21 6.30 -3.76
N SER A 67 2.36 5.80 -2.86
CA SER A 67 1.49 6.66 -2.06
C SER A 67 2.26 7.58 -1.13
N GLY A 68 3.50 7.23 -0.77
CA GLY A 68 4.18 7.77 0.40
C GLY A 68 3.55 7.27 1.71
N THR A 69 4.05 7.76 2.84
CA THR A 69 3.53 7.39 4.16
C THR A 69 2.15 7.97 4.39
N LEU A 70 1.15 7.11 4.45
CA LEU A 70 -0.23 7.47 4.74
C LEU A 70 -0.36 7.96 6.19
N PHE A 71 -1.08 9.06 6.36
CA PHE A 71 -1.40 9.61 7.67
C PHE A 71 -2.91 9.70 7.88
N SER A 72 -3.35 9.40 9.10
CA SER A 72 -4.68 9.71 9.60
C SER A 72 -4.59 10.00 11.10
N ALA A 73 -5.18 11.09 11.55
CA ALA A 73 -5.23 11.42 12.98
C ALA A 73 -6.11 10.44 13.76
N ASP A 74 -7.12 9.85 13.09
CA ASP A 74 -8.04 8.87 13.65
C ASP A 74 -8.59 8.02 12.48
N HIS A 75 -8.11 6.79 12.35
CA HIS A 75 -8.48 5.87 11.27
C HIS A 75 -9.96 5.45 11.30
N THR A 76 -10.67 5.69 12.40
CA THR A 76 -12.11 5.42 12.50
C THR A 76 -12.97 6.55 11.93
N LYS A 77 -12.37 7.73 11.72
CA LYS A 77 -13.07 8.95 11.25
C LYS A 77 -12.54 9.48 9.92
N TYR A 78 -11.25 9.28 9.65
CA TYR A 78 -10.56 9.87 8.51
C TYR A 78 -9.83 8.81 7.69
N VAL A 79 -9.97 8.94 6.37
CA VAL A 79 -9.31 8.09 5.39
C VAL A 79 -7.80 8.34 5.42
N PRO A 80 -6.97 7.32 5.68
CA PRO A 80 -5.52 7.44 5.59
C PRO A 80 -5.09 7.89 4.20
N SER A 81 -4.39 9.02 4.15
CA SER A 81 -4.06 9.69 2.89
C SER A 81 -2.65 10.26 2.91
N ALA A 82 -2.09 10.47 1.72
CA ALA A 82 -0.82 11.17 1.52
C ALA A 82 -0.78 11.82 0.13
N VAL A 83 0.09 12.81 -0.04
CA VAL A 83 0.39 13.39 -1.34
C VAL A 83 1.64 12.68 -1.88
N THR A 84 1.54 12.10 -3.08
CA THR A 84 2.66 11.42 -3.75
C THR A 84 3.73 12.41 -4.19
N GLN A 85 4.90 11.92 -4.56
CA GLN A 85 5.99 12.78 -5.06
C GLN A 85 5.58 13.57 -6.32
N GLU A 86 4.69 13.01 -7.14
CA GLU A 86 4.14 13.63 -8.35
C GLU A 86 2.98 14.60 -8.05
N GLY A 87 2.61 14.79 -6.78
CA GLY A 87 1.53 15.69 -6.38
C GLY A 87 0.13 15.08 -6.48
N LEU A 88 0.01 13.75 -6.55
CA LEU A 88 -1.29 13.07 -6.56
C LEU A 88 -1.78 12.87 -5.13
N LEU A 89 -3.09 12.91 -4.88
CA LEU A 89 -3.64 12.50 -3.59
C LEU A 89 -3.90 10.99 -3.61
N ALA A 90 -3.18 10.26 -2.76
CA ALA A 90 -3.32 8.82 -2.57
C ALA A 90 -4.08 8.52 -1.27
N GLN A 91 -5.02 7.58 -1.32
CA GLN A 91 -5.90 7.24 -0.19
C GLN A 91 -6.12 5.74 -0.06
N ARG A 92 -6.09 5.23 1.18
CA ARG A 92 -6.50 3.86 1.52
C ARG A 92 -7.92 3.89 2.09
N LEU A 93 -8.91 3.50 1.27
CA LEU A 93 -10.33 3.57 1.62
C LEU A 93 -10.76 2.40 2.51
N SER A 94 -10.17 1.23 2.30
CA SER A 94 -10.30 0.01 3.10
C SER A 94 -9.11 -0.92 2.81
N ASP A 95 -9.09 -2.11 3.41
CA ASP A 95 -8.04 -3.13 3.20
C ASP A 95 -7.92 -3.61 1.74
N ASN A 96 -8.95 -3.38 0.92
CA ASN A 96 -9.00 -3.82 -0.47
C ASN A 96 -9.43 -2.73 -1.45
N ARG A 97 -9.52 -1.47 -0.98
CA ARG A 97 -9.92 -0.33 -1.81
C ARG A 97 -8.96 0.82 -1.64
N PHE A 98 -8.46 1.31 -2.76
CA PHE A 98 -7.45 2.34 -2.84
C PHE A 98 -7.89 3.41 -3.82
N SER A 99 -7.36 4.62 -3.68
CA SER A 99 -7.66 5.68 -4.61
C SER A 99 -6.46 6.56 -4.92
N ILE A 100 -6.38 6.99 -6.16
CA ILE A 100 -5.47 8.02 -6.66
C ILE A 100 -6.31 9.13 -7.28
N ILE A 101 -6.09 10.36 -6.84
CA ILE A 101 -6.76 11.56 -7.35
C ILE A 101 -5.71 12.47 -7.97
N ASN A 102 -5.86 12.75 -9.26
CA ASN A 102 -5.04 13.66 -10.04
C ASN A 102 -5.88 14.90 -10.41
N ALA A 103 -5.81 15.93 -9.57
CA ALA A 103 -6.61 17.14 -9.78
C ALA A 103 -6.27 17.89 -11.08
N PRO A 104 -4.98 18.09 -11.45
CA PRO A 104 -4.63 18.72 -12.73
C PRO A 104 -5.19 18.02 -13.97
N GLN A 105 -5.42 16.71 -13.91
CA GLN A 105 -5.98 15.94 -15.04
C GLN A 105 -7.48 15.68 -14.92
N ASP A 106 -8.16 16.27 -13.92
CA ASP A 106 -9.56 15.98 -13.61
C ASP A 106 -9.83 14.47 -13.52
N GLN A 107 -9.01 13.74 -12.76
CA GLN A 107 -9.11 12.28 -12.67
C GLN A 107 -9.17 11.79 -11.23
N TRP A 108 -10.08 10.86 -11.00
CA TRP A 108 -10.21 10.06 -9.80
C TRP A 108 -10.24 8.58 -10.19
N ILE A 109 -9.23 7.84 -9.76
CA ILE A 109 -9.17 6.39 -9.94
C ILE A 109 -9.47 5.72 -8.60
N SER A 110 -10.44 4.81 -8.61
CA SER A 110 -10.79 3.96 -7.46
C SER A 110 -10.48 2.51 -7.80
N TYR A 111 -9.49 1.93 -7.11
CA TYR A 111 -9.09 0.54 -7.26
C TYR A 111 -9.87 -0.35 -6.28
N THR A 112 -10.32 -1.49 -6.77
CA THR A 112 -10.93 -2.55 -5.96
C THR A 112 -10.20 -3.86 -6.22
N CYS A 113 -9.68 -4.46 -5.15
CA CYS A 113 -8.92 -5.70 -5.17
C CYS A 113 -9.78 -6.87 -4.66
N PRO A 114 -9.50 -8.11 -5.08
CA PRO A 114 -10.16 -9.32 -4.56
C PRO A 114 -9.84 -9.59 -3.08
#